data_AF-A0A8J4VSJ8-F1
#
_entry.id   AF-A0A8J4VSJ8-F1
#
_cell.length_a   1.000
_cell.length_b   1.000
_cell.length_c   1.000
_cell.angle_alpha   90.00
_cell.angle_beta   90.00
_cell.angle_gamma   90.00
#
_symmetry.space_group_name_H-M   'P 1'
#
loop_
_entity.id
_entity.type
_entity.pdbx_description
1 polymer ?
#
loop_
_entity_poly.entity_id
_entity_poly.type
_entity_poly.pdbx_seq_one_letter_code
_entity_poly.pdbx_strand_id
1 'polypeptide(L)'
;MIKSTASSILSRSLPNGDGLNLGDLDDVGVELLEDEASLDYLCNLSPHGYEALYAKVLPESMLGETFLKQYADRHDPVTVTDPKRTYGVRAPAKHPVYENFRVNAFKALLTSATSDENLRLLVSYCIWTSGEYGNKHIPA
;
A
#
# COMPACT_ATOMS: atom_id res chain seq x y z
N MET A 1 -9.32 -5.56 -5.74
CA MET A 1 -8.60 -4.31 -6.08
C MET A 1 -8.92 -3.27 -5.03
N ILE A 2 -7.98 -2.37 -4.70
CA ILE A 2 -8.06 -1.34 -3.64
C ILE A 2 -9.38 -0.55 -3.66
N LYS A 3 -9.91 -0.29 -4.87
CA LYS A 3 -11.25 0.25 -5.09
C LYS A 3 -12.31 -0.42 -4.22
N SER A 4 -12.22 -1.73 -3.99
CA SER A 4 -13.18 -2.52 -3.23
C SER A 4 -13.18 -2.24 -1.73
N THR A 5 -12.07 -1.83 -1.10
CA THR A 5 -12.03 -1.70 0.37
C THR A 5 -12.45 -0.31 0.81
N ALA A 6 -11.84 0.75 0.26
CA ALA A 6 -12.26 2.13 0.49
C ALA A 6 -13.71 2.37 0.01
N SER A 7 -14.07 1.89 -1.20
CA SER A 7 -15.47 2.00 -1.66
C SER A 7 -16.43 1.15 -0.84
N SER A 8 -15.99 -0.01 -0.29
CA SER A 8 -16.84 -0.80 0.61
C SER A 8 -17.10 -0.06 1.93
N ILE A 9 -16.07 0.57 2.51
CA ILE A 9 -16.20 1.41 3.71
C ILE A 9 -17.12 2.61 3.43
N LEU A 10 -16.96 3.29 2.29
CA LEU A 10 -17.88 4.36 1.85
C LEU A 10 -19.32 3.86 1.66
N SER A 11 -19.50 2.64 1.14
CA SER A 11 -20.81 2.05 0.85
C SER A 11 -21.54 1.44 2.07
N ARG A 12 -20.83 1.04 3.13
CA ARG A 12 -21.40 0.39 4.34
C ARG A 12 -22.10 1.39 5.28
N SER A 13 -22.33 2.61 4.81
CA SER A 13 -23.06 3.70 5.47
C SER A 13 -24.58 3.51 5.56
N LEU A 14 -25.14 2.38 5.09
CA LEU A 14 -26.51 1.98 5.40
C LEU A 14 -26.52 1.13 6.68
N PRO A 15 -27.41 1.44 7.65
CA PRO A 15 -27.25 1.03 9.03
C PRO A 15 -27.36 -0.49 9.15
N ASN A 16 -26.25 -1.14 9.49
CA ASN A 16 -26.23 -2.22 10.49
C ASN A 16 -24.81 -2.74 10.74
N GLY A 17 -24.38 -2.57 12.00
CA GLY A 17 -23.56 -3.55 12.74
C GLY A 17 -22.08 -3.67 12.35
N ASP A 18 -21.24 -3.15 13.24
CA ASP A 18 -19.84 -3.53 13.47
C ASP A 18 -18.86 -3.36 12.28
N GLY A 19 -18.37 -2.13 12.17
CA GLY A 19 -17.20 -1.75 11.37
C GLY A 19 -17.07 -0.22 11.31
N LEU A 20 -15.97 0.31 11.84
CA LEU A 20 -15.53 1.73 11.84
C LEU A 20 -16.63 2.76 11.48
N ASN A 21 -17.23 3.41 12.48
CA ASN A 21 -18.25 4.43 12.26
C ASN A 21 -17.63 5.63 11.51
N LEU A 22 -17.98 5.76 10.23
CA LEU A 22 -17.66 6.94 9.40
C LEU A 22 -18.35 8.20 9.92
N GLY A 23 -19.41 8.07 10.73
CA GLY A 23 -20.12 9.19 11.36
C GLY A 23 -19.30 9.98 12.38
N ASP A 24 -18.14 9.46 12.81
CA ASP A 24 -17.17 10.17 13.66
C ASP A 24 -16.02 10.80 12.85
N LEU A 25 -15.97 10.62 11.53
CA LEU A 25 -14.98 11.26 10.67
C LEU A 25 -15.48 12.62 10.23
N ASP A 26 -14.61 13.62 10.31
CA ASP A 26 -14.85 14.94 9.75
C ASP A 26 -14.84 14.90 8.22
N ASP A 27 -15.30 16.00 7.59
CA ASP A 27 -15.36 16.18 6.13
C ASP A 27 -14.02 15.81 5.45
N VAL A 28 -12.91 16.11 6.12
CA VAL A 28 -11.54 15.77 5.71
C VAL A 28 -11.29 14.26 5.66
N GLY A 29 -11.81 13.50 6.63
CA GLY A 29 -11.71 12.04 6.66
C GLY A 29 -12.48 11.34 5.54
N VAL A 30 -13.59 11.94 5.08
CA VAL A 30 -14.38 11.43 3.94
C VAL A 30 -13.66 11.70 2.62
N GLU A 31 -13.15 12.91 2.40
CA GLU A 31 -12.39 13.29 1.20
C GLU A 31 -11.15 12.40 1.01
N LEU A 32 -10.41 12.11 2.09
CA LEU A 32 -9.26 11.20 2.05
C LEU A 32 -9.63 9.77 1.61
N LEU A 33 -10.80 9.28 1.99
CA LEU A 33 -11.26 7.94 1.60
C LEU A 33 -11.73 7.89 0.14
N GLU A 34 -12.31 8.98 -0.37
CA GLU A 34 -12.65 9.12 -1.79
C GLU A 34 -11.39 9.14 -2.67
N ASP A 35 -10.38 9.90 -2.25
CA ASP A 35 -9.06 9.92 -2.88
C ASP A 35 -8.44 8.52 -2.90
N GLU A 36 -8.46 7.82 -1.78
CA GLU A 36 -7.96 6.44 -1.70
C GLU A 36 -8.76 5.47 -2.59
N ALA A 37 -10.08 5.65 -2.69
CA ALA A 37 -10.95 4.82 -3.53
C ALA A 37 -10.68 5.03 -5.04
N SER A 38 -10.18 6.21 -5.42
CA SER A 38 -9.81 6.54 -6.80
C SER A 38 -8.50 5.86 -7.25
N LEU A 39 -7.68 5.35 -6.33
CA LEU A 39 -6.37 4.80 -6.63
C LEU A 39 -6.44 3.48 -7.42
N ASP A 40 -5.59 3.38 -8.44
CA ASP A 40 -5.49 2.17 -9.28
C ASP A 40 -4.55 1.10 -8.71
N TYR A 41 -3.56 1.49 -7.90
CA TYR A 41 -2.53 0.60 -7.35
C TYR A 41 -2.34 0.79 -5.84
N LEU A 42 -2.10 -0.32 -5.12
CA LEU A 42 -1.99 -0.31 -3.65
C LEU A 42 -0.80 0.52 -3.19
N CYS A 43 0.29 0.50 -3.97
CA CYS A 43 1.50 1.24 -3.65
C CYS A 43 1.35 2.76 -3.71
N ASN A 44 0.24 3.28 -4.22
CA ASN A 44 -0.02 4.72 -4.22
C ASN A 44 -0.57 5.22 -2.87
N LEU A 45 -0.91 4.31 -1.95
CA LEU A 45 -1.28 4.67 -0.59
C LEU A 45 -0.08 5.24 0.19
N SER A 46 -0.36 6.11 1.14
CA SER A 46 0.62 6.46 2.16
C SER A 46 0.89 5.24 3.07
N PRO A 47 2.10 5.10 3.65
CA PRO A 47 2.39 4.04 4.62
C PRO A 47 1.41 4.06 5.81
N HIS A 48 0.98 5.25 6.23
CA HIS A 48 -0.01 5.41 7.29
C HIS A 48 -1.38 4.80 6.92
N GLY A 49 -1.91 5.16 5.74
CA GLY A 49 -3.19 4.60 5.25
C GLY A 49 -3.14 3.08 5.08
N TYR A 50 -2.01 2.57 4.56
CA TYR A 50 -1.77 1.14 4.45
C TYR A 50 -1.81 0.41 5.81
N GLU A 51 -1.07 0.90 6.81
CA GLU A 51 -1.00 0.26 8.14
C GLU A 51 -2.34 0.34 8.89
N ALA A 52 -3.07 1.44 8.74
CA ALA A 52 -4.35 1.65 9.42
C ALA A 52 -5.45 0.70 8.91
N LEU A 53 -5.60 0.58 7.58
CA LEU A 53 -6.77 -0.05 6.96
C LEU A 53 -6.47 -1.38 6.26
N TYR A 54 -5.28 -1.54 5.68
CA TYR A 54 -4.98 -2.65 4.77
C TYR A 54 -4.11 -3.73 5.39
N ALA A 55 -3.13 -3.37 6.22
CA ALA A 55 -2.20 -4.33 6.83
C ALA A 55 -2.92 -5.41 7.66
N LYS A 56 -4.04 -5.04 8.31
CA LYS A 56 -4.85 -5.96 9.12
C LYS A 56 -5.79 -6.84 8.30
N VAL A 57 -6.18 -6.38 7.11
CA VAL A 57 -7.17 -7.06 6.24
C VAL A 57 -6.46 -8.00 5.26
N LEU A 58 -5.24 -7.68 4.85
CA LEU A 58 -4.46 -8.52 3.95
C LEU A 58 -4.05 -9.83 4.65
N PRO A 59 -4.26 -10.99 4.01
CA PRO A 59 -3.80 -12.26 4.56
C PRO A 59 -2.26 -12.30 4.57
N GLU A 60 -1.68 -13.08 5.48
CA GLU A 60 -0.23 -13.27 5.49
C GLU A 60 0.25 -14.03 4.25
N SER A 61 -0.51 -15.05 3.86
CA SER A 61 -0.26 -15.86 2.68
C SER A 61 -1.55 -16.32 2.01
N MET A 62 -1.45 -16.75 0.75
CA MET A 62 -2.57 -17.25 -0.04
C MET A 62 -2.10 -18.37 -0.97
N LEU A 63 -2.91 -19.41 -1.12
CA LEU A 63 -2.69 -20.46 -2.11
C LEU A 63 -2.92 -19.91 -3.53
N GLY A 64 -2.04 -20.25 -4.48
CA GLY A 64 -2.15 -19.82 -5.86
C GLY A 64 -3.48 -20.20 -6.51
N GLU A 65 -4.03 -21.38 -6.20
CA GLU A 65 -5.35 -21.79 -6.69
C GLU A 65 -6.47 -20.87 -6.17
N THR A 66 -6.43 -20.49 -4.89
CA THR A 66 -7.39 -19.53 -4.31
C THR A 66 -7.26 -18.18 -4.99
N PHE A 67 -6.03 -17.74 -5.24
CA PHE A 67 -5.76 -16.50 -5.95
C PHE A 67 -6.36 -16.51 -7.35
N LEU A 68 -6.11 -17.55 -8.15
CA LEU A 68 -6.61 -17.67 -9.52
C LEU A 68 -8.15 -17.81 -9.60
N LYS A 69 -8.78 -18.39 -8.58
CA LYS A 69 -10.25 -18.46 -8.49
C LYS A 69 -10.86 -17.09 -8.16
N GLN A 70 -10.23 -16.35 -7.25
CA GLN A 70 -10.75 -15.08 -6.74
C GLN A 70 -10.42 -13.90 -7.65
N TYR A 71 -9.27 -13.94 -8.31
CA TYR A 71 -8.75 -12.89 -9.15
C TYR A 71 -8.54 -13.46 -10.55
N ALA A 72 -9.18 -12.83 -11.54
CA ALA A 72 -9.03 -13.23 -12.93
C ALA A 72 -7.55 -13.23 -13.33
N ASP A 73 -7.16 -14.22 -14.13
CA ASP A 73 -5.79 -14.33 -14.60
C ASP A 73 -5.38 -13.04 -15.32
N ARG A 74 -4.41 -12.35 -14.73
CA ARG A 74 -3.77 -11.21 -15.38
C ARG A 74 -2.79 -11.86 -16.34
N HIS A 75 -3.11 -11.85 -17.64
CA HIS A 75 -2.21 -12.31 -18.71
C HIS A 75 -0.88 -11.54 -18.67
N ASP A 76 -0.01 -11.91 -17.75
CA ASP A 76 1.38 -11.51 -17.66
C ASP A 76 2.20 -12.65 -18.29
N PRO A 77 2.84 -12.43 -19.45
CA PRO A 77 3.61 -13.47 -20.12
C PRO A 77 4.87 -13.88 -19.33
N VAL A 78 5.27 -13.10 -18.32
CA VAL A 78 6.51 -13.32 -17.55
C VAL A 78 6.25 -14.07 -16.25
N THR A 79 5.08 -13.88 -15.63
CA THR A 79 4.79 -14.40 -14.29
C THR A 79 3.57 -15.32 -14.30
N VAL A 80 3.82 -16.64 -14.27
CA VAL A 80 2.76 -17.65 -14.14
C VAL A 80 2.59 -18.02 -12.67
N THR A 81 1.36 -17.90 -12.15
CA THR A 81 1.04 -18.30 -10.77
C THR A 81 0.87 -19.82 -10.71
N ASP A 82 1.64 -20.50 -9.87
CA ASP A 82 1.50 -21.94 -9.62
C ASP A 82 0.31 -22.18 -8.67
N PRO A 83 -0.75 -22.92 -9.09
CA PRO A 83 -1.91 -23.18 -8.25
C PRO A 83 -1.57 -23.91 -6.93
N LYS A 84 -0.51 -24.72 -6.92
CA LYS A 84 -0.14 -25.57 -5.77
C LYS A 84 0.75 -24.88 -4.74
N ARG A 85 1.26 -23.68 -5.06
CA ARG A 85 2.19 -22.95 -4.20
C ARG A 85 1.44 -21.96 -3.32
N THR A 86 1.88 -21.84 -2.08
CA THR A 86 1.45 -20.78 -1.17
C THR A 86 2.41 -19.60 -1.28
N TYR A 87 1.87 -18.41 -1.51
CA TYR A 87 2.63 -17.17 -1.66
C TYR A 87 2.39 -16.27 -0.45
N GLY A 88 3.44 -15.60 0.03
CA GLY A 88 3.27 -14.49 0.97
C GLY A 88 2.53 -13.34 0.28
N VAL A 89 1.64 -12.66 1.01
CA VAL A 89 0.84 -11.55 0.48
C VAL A 89 1.16 -10.26 1.21
N ARG A 90 1.00 -10.22 2.54
CA ARG A 90 1.14 -8.98 3.32
C ARG A 90 2.54 -8.35 3.26
N ALA A 91 3.59 -9.15 3.49
CA ALA A 91 4.97 -8.66 3.44
C ALA A 91 5.38 -8.15 2.04
N PRO A 92 5.16 -8.89 0.93
CA PRO A 92 5.48 -8.40 -0.41
C PRO A 92 4.56 -7.26 -0.87
N ALA A 93 3.32 -7.14 -0.36
CA ALA A 93 2.47 -5.99 -0.64
C ALA A 93 2.92 -4.72 0.10
N LYS A 94 3.44 -4.86 1.33
CA LYS A 94 3.98 -3.75 2.13
C LYS A 94 5.16 -3.08 1.42
N HIS A 95 6.03 -3.86 0.80
CA HIS A 95 7.30 -3.34 0.28
C HIS A 95 7.12 -2.25 -0.81
N PRO A 96 6.33 -2.44 -1.88
CA PRO A 96 6.06 -1.42 -2.89
C PRO A 96 5.39 -0.15 -2.35
N VAL A 97 4.54 -0.25 -1.31
CA VAL A 97 3.90 0.93 -0.68
C VAL A 97 4.97 1.83 -0.06
N TYR A 98 5.82 1.24 0.78
CA TYR A 98 6.88 2.00 1.44
C TYR A 98 7.90 2.52 0.44
N GLU A 99 8.24 1.74 -0.59
CA GLU A 99 9.18 2.19 -1.62
C GLU A 99 8.63 3.34 -2.46
N ASN A 100 7.37 3.27 -2.90
CA ASN A 100 6.75 4.35 -3.67
C ASN A 100 6.71 5.65 -2.86
N PHE A 101 6.34 5.58 -1.58
CA PHE A 101 6.42 6.72 -0.67
C PHE A 101 7.83 7.31 -0.59
N ARG A 102 8.85 6.45 -0.47
CA ARG A 102 10.26 6.91 -0.43
C ARG A 102 10.67 7.62 -1.71
N VAL A 103 10.30 7.06 -2.87
CA VAL A 103 10.58 7.65 -4.18
C VAL A 103 9.91 9.01 -4.33
N ASN A 104 8.65 9.16 -3.89
CA ASN A 104 7.95 10.44 -3.99
C ASN A 104 8.50 11.49 -3.02
N ALA A 105 8.85 11.10 -1.80
CA ALA A 105 9.54 11.98 -0.85
C ALA A 105 10.87 12.48 -1.43
N PHE A 106 11.64 11.57 -2.02
CA PHE A 106 12.90 11.91 -2.68
C PHE A 106 12.70 12.87 -3.87
N LYS A 107 11.71 12.62 -4.74
CA LYS A 107 11.35 13.53 -5.85
C LYS A 107 10.96 14.93 -5.35
N ALA A 108 10.17 15.01 -4.28
CA ALA A 108 9.77 16.28 -3.68
C ALA A 108 10.99 17.05 -3.15
N LEU A 109 11.90 16.37 -2.45
CA LEU A 109 13.15 16.95 -1.95
C LEU A 109 14.06 17.43 -3.09
N LEU A 110 14.20 16.67 -4.17
CA LEU A 110 14.94 17.11 -5.36
C LEU A 110 14.35 18.39 -5.98
N THR A 111 13.02 18.48 -6.01
CA THR A 111 12.33 19.60 -6.63
C THR A 111 12.31 20.85 -5.74
N SER A 112 12.35 20.68 -4.42
CA SER A 112 12.38 21.78 -3.44
C SER A 112 13.79 22.21 -3.04
N ALA A 113 14.83 21.46 -3.44
CA ALA A 113 16.22 21.78 -3.13
C ALA A 113 16.68 23.04 -3.87
N THR A 114 16.56 24.18 -3.19
CA THR A 114 17.11 25.48 -3.61
C THR A 114 18.29 25.92 -2.73
N SER A 115 18.62 25.16 -1.67
CA SER A 115 19.67 25.47 -0.70
C SER A 115 20.46 24.23 -0.25
N ASP A 116 21.65 24.46 0.31
CA ASP A 116 22.54 23.41 0.84
C ASP A 116 21.91 22.58 1.97
N GLU A 117 20.95 23.13 2.71
CA GLU A 117 20.24 22.42 3.78
C GLU A 117 19.31 21.33 3.23
N ASN A 118 18.60 21.62 2.14
CA ASN A 118 17.74 20.65 1.46
C ASN A 118 18.57 19.51 0.84
N LEU A 119 19.79 19.81 0.37
CA LEU A 119 20.73 18.80 -0.13
C LEU A 119 21.23 17.87 1.00
N ARG A 120 21.46 18.39 2.21
CA ARG A 120 21.83 17.57 3.39
C ARG A 120 20.70 16.64 3.82
N LEU A 121 19.46 17.12 3.83
CA LEU A 121 18.28 16.30 4.11
C LEU A 121 18.14 15.18 3.09
N LEU A 122 18.36 15.47 1.81
CA LEU A 122 18.31 14.50 0.73
C LEU A 122 19.38 13.40 0.88
N VAL A 123 20.64 13.78 1.18
CA VAL A 123 21.72 12.81 1.43
C VAL A 123 21.43 11.95 2.66
N SER A 124 20.96 12.56 3.75
CA SER A 124 20.60 11.83 4.98
C SER A 124 19.47 10.83 4.73
N TYR A 125 18.48 11.23 3.94
CA TYR A 125 17.38 10.36 3.53
C TYR A 125 17.88 9.15 2.74
N CYS A 126 18.72 9.35 1.72
CA CYS A 126 19.29 8.24 0.92
C CYS A 126 20.08 7.23 1.76
N ILE A 127 20.82 7.70 2.77
CA ILE A 127 21.57 6.83 3.69
C ILE A 127 20.59 6.02 4.56
N TRP A 128 19.57 6.68 5.12
CA TRP A 128 18.57 6.03 5.96
C TRP A 128 17.78 4.95 5.20
N THR A 129 17.36 5.24 3.96
CA THR A 129 16.65 4.27 3.12
C THR A 129 17.55 3.07 2.80
N SER A 130 18.84 3.29 2.52
CA SER A 130 19.78 2.20 2.22
C SER A 130 20.05 1.28 3.42
N GLY A 131 20.07 1.83 4.64
CA GLY A 131 20.20 1.05 5.88
C GLY A 131 18.98 0.17 6.18
N GLU A 132 17.77 0.66 5.89
CA GLU A 132 16.52 -0.11 5.98
C GLU A 132 16.46 -1.31 5.02
N TYR A 133 17.06 -1.20 3.83
CA TYR A 133 17.17 -2.29 2.87
C TYR A 133 18.12 -3.41 3.33
N GLY A 134 19.24 -3.05 3.99
CA GLY A 134 20.22 -4.02 4.49
C GLY A 134 19.73 -4.92 5.61
N ASN A 135 18.63 -4.56 6.29
CA ASN A 135 18.11 -5.28 7.45
C ASN A 135 16.90 -6.19 7.12
N LYS A 136 16.50 -6.27 5.84
CA LYS A 136 15.40 -7.12 5.39
C LYS A 136 15.97 -8.43 4.85
N HIS A 137 16.19 -9.38 5.76
CA HIS A 137 16.35 -10.78 5.39
C HIS A 137 15.11 -11.18 4.58
N ILE A 138 15.29 -11.43 3.28
CA ILE A 138 14.31 -12.11 2.44
C ILE A 138 14.47 -13.59 2.76
N PRO A 139 13.55 -14.25 3.49
CA PRO A 139 13.58 -15.69 3.60
C PRO A 139 13.34 -16.28 2.20
N ALA A 140 14.19 -17.24 1.84
CA ALA A 140 14.14 -17.99 0.59
C ALA A 140 12.86 -18.84 0.46
#